data_AF-A0A3E2TJK3-F1
#
_entry.id   AF-A0A3E2TJK3-F1
#
_cell.length_a   1.000
_cell.length_b   1.000
_cell.length_c   1.000
_cell.angle_alpha   90.00
_cell.angle_beta   90.00
_cell.angle_gamma   90.00
#
_symmetry.space_group_name_H-M   'P 1'
#
loop_
_entity.id
_entity.type
_entity.pdbx_description
1 polymer ?
#
loop_
_entity_poly.entity_id
_entity_poly.type
_entity_poly.pdbx_seq_one_letter_code
_entity_poly.pdbx_strand_id
1 'polypeptide(L)'
;MRKKGFTLIELLTALAIGSILIATCYAIFGSNIKVAKYAYQNELDYKESSVGFTYIDNIIRSAYKIELIEDNGETNFKVYVLNRESNQISSYNFLTGVSDGIKYLYAYIDNISNKSKGKSKVRITRCENLYLYFDPSNKTVKILLNKDRTEIRYESLIYVGEKL
;
A
#
# COMPACT_ATOMS: atom_id res chain seq x y z
N MET A 1 53.17 -18.08 44.65
CA MET A 1 52.36 -16.85 44.80
C MET A 1 50.91 -17.27 45.03
N ARG A 2 50.30 -16.98 46.19
CA ARG A 2 48.87 -17.27 46.43
C ARG A 2 48.04 -16.36 45.52
N LYS A 3 47.23 -16.94 44.63
CA LYS A 3 46.23 -16.17 43.88
C LYS A 3 45.25 -15.59 44.89
N LYS A 4 45.17 -14.26 45.01
CA LYS A 4 44.13 -13.62 45.82
C LYS A 4 42.80 -13.89 45.14
N GLY A 5 41.97 -14.73 45.76
CA GLY A 5 40.59 -14.94 45.31
C GLY A 5 39.76 -13.70 45.58
N PHE A 6 38.72 -13.49 44.79
CA PHE A 6 37.73 -12.45 45.05
C PHE A 6 37.03 -12.71 46.38
N THR A 7 36.79 -11.65 47.13
CA THR A 7 35.90 -11.69 48.30
C THR A 7 34.45 -11.86 47.83
N LEU A 8 33.61 -12.44 48.69
CA LEU A 8 32.19 -12.66 48.37
C LEU A 8 31.47 -11.36 48.00
N ILE A 9 31.82 -10.25 48.63
CA ILE A 9 31.22 -8.93 48.37
C ILE A 9 31.65 -8.37 47.01
N GLU A 10 32.90 -8.56 46.60
CA GLU A 10 33.38 -8.15 45.27
C GLU A 10 32.68 -8.96 44.17
N LEU A 11 32.47 -10.26 44.39
CA LEU A 11 31.76 -11.12 43.44
C LEU A 11 30.28 -10.70 43.28
N LEU A 12 29.58 -10.46 44.40
CA LEU A 12 28.19 -10.00 44.38
C LEU A 12 28.06 -8.63 43.71
N THR A 13 29.00 -7.72 43.98
CA THR A 13 29.00 -6.38 43.38
C THR A 13 29.25 -6.45 41.87
N ALA A 14 30.19 -7.28 41.42
CA ALA A 14 30.46 -7.49 40.00
C ALA A 14 29.25 -8.10 39.26
N LEU A 15 28.56 -9.06 39.89
CA LEU A 15 27.34 -9.65 39.35
C LEU A 15 26.20 -8.63 39.26
N ALA A 16 26.01 -7.79 40.28
CA ALA A 16 24.99 -6.75 40.29
C ALA A 16 25.25 -5.68 39.22
N ILE A 17 26.50 -5.23 39.05
CA ILE A 17 26.86 -4.29 37.98
C ILE A 17 26.64 -4.94 36.60
N GLY A 18 27.07 -6.19 36.44
CA GLY A 18 26.91 -6.94 35.19
C GLY A 18 25.44 -7.10 34.79
N SER A 19 24.56 -7.43 35.74
CA SER A 19 23.13 -7.61 35.47
C SER A 19 22.44 -6.30 35.07
N ILE A 20 22.77 -5.19 35.73
CA ILE A 20 22.26 -3.85 35.37
C ILE A 20 22.74 -3.47 33.97
N LEU A 21 24.01 -3.74 33.64
CA LEU A 21 24.56 -3.43 32.33
C LEU A 21 23.85 -4.22 31.22
N ILE A 22 23.64 -5.52 31.43
CA ILE A 22 22.92 -6.39 30.48
C ILE A 22 21.48 -5.91 30.29
N ALA A 23 20.78 -5.61 31.39
CA ALA A 23 19.40 -5.11 31.34
C ALA A 23 19.30 -3.78 30.56
N THR A 24 20.24 -2.87 30.81
CA THR A 24 20.31 -1.56 30.14
C THR A 24 20.59 -1.73 28.64
N CYS A 25 21.58 -2.56 28.28
CA CYS A 25 21.86 -2.88 26.88
C CYS A 25 20.64 -3.49 26.19
N TYR A 26 19.98 -4.46 26.81
CA TYR A 26 18.78 -5.09 26.24
C TYR A 26 17.66 -4.06 26.00
N ALA A 27 17.43 -3.16 26.96
CA ALA A 27 16.42 -2.11 26.81
C ALA A 27 16.74 -1.15 25.65
N ILE A 28 18.00 -0.71 25.53
CA ILE A 28 18.43 0.19 24.46
C ILE A 28 18.34 -0.50 23.10
N PHE A 29 18.96 -1.66 22.93
CA PHE A 29 18.96 -2.38 21.65
C PHE A 29 17.57 -2.86 21.26
N GLY A 30 16.81 -3.42 22.22
CA GLY A 30 15.45 -3.90 21.98
C GLY A 30 14.50 -2.80 21.52
N SER A 31 14.60 -1.61 22.13
CA SER A 31 13.79 -0.46 21.72
C SER A 31 14.18 0.03 20.33
N ASN A 32 15.48 0.16 20.06
CA ASN A 32 15.97 0.60 18.76
C ASN A 32 15.59 -0.37 17.62
N ILE A 33 15.66 -1.68 17.86
CA ILE A 33 15.24 -2.70 16.86
C ILE A 33 13.74 -2.59 16.59
N LYS A 34 12.91 -2.40 17.63
CA LYS A 34 11.46 -2.22 17.46
C LYS A 34 11.14 -0.96 16.65
N VAL A 35 11.79 0.17 16.98
CA VAL A 35 11.63 1.42 16.24
C VAL A 35 12.07 1.26 14.79
N ALA A 36 13.22 0.62 14.54
CA ALA A 36 13.70 0.37 13.18
C ALA A 36 12.74 -0.52 12.39
N LYS A 37 12.21 -1.58 12.99
CA LYS A 37 11.22 -2.46 12.35
C LYS A 37 9.93 -1.70 12.03
N TYR A 38 9.45 -0.86 12.94
CA TYR A 38 8.26 -0.04 12.74
C TYR A 38 8.48 0.98 11.61
N ALA A 39 9.60 1.70 11.62
CA ALA A 39 9.95 2.65 10.56
C ALA A 39 10.05 1.96 9.20
N TYR A 40 10.69 0.79 9.13
CA TYR A 40 10.77 -0.02 7.91
C TYR A 40 9.38 -0.42 7.39
N GLN A 41 8.51 -0.90 8.27
CA GLN A 41 7.15 -1.30 7.88
C GLN A 41 6.33 -0.12 7.37
N ASN A 42 6.40 1.03 8.05
CA ASN A 42 5.72 2.25 7.62
C ASN A 42 6.22 2.72 6.25
N GLU A 43 7.53 2.68 6.00
CA GLU A 43 8.07 3.07 4.70
C GLU A 43 7.64 2.11 3.58
N LEU A 44 7.57 0.81 3.89
CA LEU A 44 7.05 -0.18 2.95
C LEU A 44 5.57 0.10 2.62
N ASP A 45 4.72 0.31 3.63
CA ASP A 45 3.29 0.58 3.46
C ASP A 45 3.04 1.89 2.69
N TYR A 46 3.87 2.92 2.94
CA TYR A 46 3.86 4.16 2.17
C TYR A 46 4.25 3.96 0.70
N LYS A 47 5.31 3.19 0.42
CA LYS A 47 5.75 2.89 -0.95
C LYS A 47 4.70 2.14 -1.73
N GLU A 48 4.11 1.10 -1.13
CA GLU A 48 3.01 0.33 -1.72
C GLU A 48 1.84 1.26 -2.09
N SER A 49 1.38 2.07 -1.12
CA SER A 49 0.27 3.00 -1.35
C SER A 49 0.59 4.04 -2.43
N SER A 50 1.81 4.60 -2.43
CA SER A 50 2.27 5.55 -3.45
C SER A 50 2.28 4.95 -4.85
N VAL A 51 2.70 3.69 -5.00
CA VAL A 51 2.64 2.96 -6.28
C VAL A 51 1.19 2.78 -6.71
N GLY A 52 0.32 2.38 -5.79
CA GLY A 52 -1.12 2.25 -6.03
C GLY A 52 -1.76 3.54 -6.55
N PHE A 53 -1.53 4.67 -5.87
CA PHE A 53 -2.04 5.97 -6.31
C PHE A 53 -1.50 6.36 -7.66
N THR A 54 -0.18 6.27 -7.85
CA THR A 54 0.47 6.71 -9.09
C THR A 54 -0.08 5.91 -10.28
N TYR A 55 -0.29 4.60 -10.10
CA TYR A 55 -0.88 3.78 -11.14
C TYR A 55 -2.33 4.19 -11.46
N ILE A 56 -3.19 4.30 -10.43
CA ILE A 56 -4.60 4.67 -10.63
C ILE A 56 -4.70 6.09 -11.23
N ASP A 57 -3.99 7.07 -10.68
CA ASP A 57 -3.97 8.46 -11.13
C ASP A 57 -3.55 8.57 -12.60
N ASN A 58 -2.45 7.89 -12.98
CA ASN A 58 -1.99 7.89 -14.38
C ASN A 58 -3.04 7.32 -15.33
N ILE A 59 -3.68 6.20 -14.97
CA ILE A 59 -4.70 5.58 -15.81
C ILE A 59 -5.94 6.47 -15.92
N ILE A 60 -6.42 7.04 -14.80
CA ILE A 60 -7.59 7.93 -14.77
C ILE A 60 -7.32 9.21 -15.57
N ARG A 61 -6.17 9.86 -15.39
CA ARG A 61 -5.81 11.08 -16.13
C ARG A 61 -5.70 10.82 -17.62
N SER A 62 -5.15 9.67 -18.00
CA SER A 62 -5.00 9.24 -19.40
C SER A 62 -6.30 8.75 -20.02
N ALA A 63 -7.33 8.48 -19.22
CA ALA A 63 -8.61 8.05 -19.73
C ALA A 63 -9.25 9.15 -20.58
N TYR A 64 -9.87 8.78 -21.69
CA TYR A 64 -10.66 9.72 -22.48
C TYR A 64 -12.14 9.71 -22.06
N LYS A 65 -12.60 8.60 -21.44
CA LYS A 65 -13.96 8.41 -20.94
C LYS A 65 -13.96 7.78 -19.56
N ILE A 66 -14.86 8.25 -18.70
CA ILE A 66 -15.16 7.65 -17.39
C ILE A 66 -16.63 7.30 -17.37
N GLU A 67 -16.95 6.03 -17.15
CA GLU A 67 -18.33 5.55 -17.13
C GLU A 67 -18.70 5.08 -15.72
N LEU A 68 -19.79 5.60 -15.20
CA LEU A 68 -20.37 5.12 -13.96
C LEU A 68 -20.85 3.68 -14.12
N ILE A 69 -20.61 2.88 -13.08
CA ILE A 69 -21.11 1.52 -12.93
C ILE A 69 -21.83 1.43 -11.59
N GLU A 70 -22.54 0.33 -11.36
CA GLU A 70 -23.10 0.04 -10.04
C GLU A 70 -21.97 -0.02 -9.01
N ASP A 71 -22.15 0.70 -7.90
CA ASP A 71 -21.17 0.72 -6.81
C ASP A 71 -21.11 -0.66 -6.16
N ASN A 72 -19.95 -1.31 -6.29
CA ASN A 72 -19.70 -2.64 -5.74
C ASN A 72 -19.06 -2.60 -4.34
N GLY A 73 -19.00 -1.43 -3.71
CA GLY A 73 -18.36 -1.18 -2.42
C GLY A 73 -16.88 -0.82 -2.53
N GLU A 74 -16.23 -1.10 -3.66
CA GLU A 74 -14.84 -0.73 -3.95
C GLU A 74 -14.72 0.33 -5.03
N THR A 75 -15.58 0.32 -6.05
CA THR A 75 -15.57 1.27 -7.15
C THR A 75 -16.96 1.50 -7.71
N ASN A 76 -17.27 2.74 -8.08
CA ASN A 76 -18.49 3.13 -8.79
C ASN A 76 -18.25 3.53 -10.25
N PHE A 77 -17.03 3.33 -10.79
CA PHE A 77 -16.72 3.67 -12.18
C PHE A 77 -15.76 2.68 -12.84
N LYS A 78 -15.73 2.76 -14.17
CA LYS A 78 -14.69 2.18 -15.04
C LYS A 78 -14.13 3.27 -15.94
N VAL A 79 -12.89 3.13 -16.37
CA VAL A 79 -12.24 4.11 -17.24
C VAL A 79 -11.81 3.50 -18.56
N TYR A 80 -11.83 4.31 -19.60
CA TYR A 80 -11.46 3.91 -20.95
C TYR A 80 -10.26 4.70 -21.43
N VAL A 81 -9.21 3.98 -21.81
CA VAL A 81 -7.96 4.54 -22.31
C VAL A 81 -7.82 4.20 -23.79
N LEU A 82 -7.63 5.23 -24.61
CA LEU A 82 -7.39 5.11 -26.05
C LEU A 82 -5.89 5.10 -26.30
N ASN A 83 -5.38 3.99 -26.82
CA ASN A 83 -4.03 3.94 -27.35
C ASN A 83 -4.04 4.55 -28.76
N ARG A 84 -3.45 5.73 -28.92
CA ARG A 84 -3.45 6.49 -30.18
C ARG A 84 -2.66 5.81 -31.31
N GLU A 85 -1.64 5.03 -30.98
CA GLU A 85 -0.79 4.37 -31.98
C GLU A 85 -1.50 3.17 -32.61
N SER A 86 -2.21 2.39 -31.80
CA SER A 86 -2.93 1.18 -32.25
C SER A 86 -4.41 1.42 -32.53
N ASN A 87 -4.93 2.61 -32.20
CA ASN A 87 -6.35 2.96 -32.20
C ASN A 87 -7.22 1.94 -31.43
N GLN A 88 -6.65 1.34 -30.38
CA GLN A 88 -7.34 0.36 -29.52
C GLN A 88 -7.77 1.02 -28.22
N ILE A 89 -8.97 0.68 -27.77
CA ILE A 89 -9.52 1.11 -26.51
C ILE A 89 -9.46 -0.06 -25.52
N SER A 90 -8.92 0.23 -24.35
CA SER A 90 -8.94 -0.67 -23.20
C SER A 90 -9.78 -0.07 -22.10
N SER A 91 -10.64 -0.88 -21.50
CA SER A 91 -11.34 -0.54 -20.26
C SER A 91 -10.55 -1.03 -19.06
N TYR A 92 -10.52 -0.24 -18.01
CA TYR A 92 -9.86 -0.55 -16.75
C TYR A 92 -10.89 -0.49 -15.63
N ASN A 93 -10.88 -1.54 -14.81
CA ASN A 93 -11.61 -1.62 -13.55
C ASN A 93 -10.64 -1.98 -12.43
N PHE A 94 -10.75 -1.32 -11.28
CA PHE A 94 -9.87 -1.51 -10.14
C PHE A 94 -10.62 -2.18 -9.01
N LEU A 95 -10.10 -3.31 -8.54
CA LEU A 95 -10.70 -4.09 -7.46
C LEU A 95 -9.59 -4.72 -6.61
N THR A 96 -9.90 -5.06 -5.36
CA THR A 96 -9.00 -5.90 -4.57
C THR A 96 -9.19 -7.38 -4.87
N GLY A 97 -8.13 -8.16 -4.64
CA GLY A 97 -8.17 -9.61 -4.75
C GLY A 97 -7.14 -10.25 -3.83
N VAL A 98 -7.37 -11.50 -3.44
CA VAL A 98 -6.46 -12.26 -2.58
C VAL A 98 -5.51 -13.10 -3.45
N SER A 99 -4.22 -13.04 -3.15
CA SER A 99 -3.19 -13.97 -3.64
C SER A 99 -2.31 -14.36 -2.47
N ASP A 100 -2.09 -15.65 -2.25
CA ASP A 100 -1.22 -16.17 -1.19
C ASP A 100 -1.59 -15.66 0.22
N GLY A 101 -2.90 -15.50 0.48
CA GLY A 101 -3.42 -14.99 1.75
C GLY A 101 -3.25 -13.47 1.95
N ILE A 102 -2.70 -12.76 0.96
CA ILE A 102 -2.50 -11.31 1.00
C ILE A 102 -3.45 -10.64 0.01
N LYS A 103 -4.08 -9.54 0.43
CA LYS A 103 -4.93 -8.73 -0.46
C LYS A 103 -4.09 -7.72 -1.24
N TYR A 104 -4.36 -7.63 -2.53
CA TYR A 104 -3.71 -6.72 -3.47
C TYR A 104 -4.75 -5.94 -4.27
N LEU A 105 -4.37 -4.72 -4.66
CA LEU A 105 -5.04 -3.96 -5.71
C LEU A 105 -4.69 -4.57 -7.07
N TYR A 106 -5.72 -4.80 -7.88
CA TYR A 106 -5.60 -5.26 -9.26
C TYR A 106 -6.26 -4.30 -10.24
N ALA A 107 -5.64 -4.15 -11.41
CA ALA A 107 -6.29 -3.62 -12.60
C ALA A 107 -6.79 -4.77 -13.45
N TYR A 108 -8.09 -4.81 -13.69
CA TYR A 108 -8.75 -5.68 -14.64
C TYR A 108 -8.90 -4.92 -15.95
N ILE A 109 -8.24 -5.42 -16.99
CA ILE A 109 -8.09 -4.75 -18.28
C ILE A 109 -8.82 -5.56 -19.34
N ASP A 110 -9.73 -4.93 -20.06
CA ASP A 110 -10.46 -5.55 -21.16
C ASP A 110 -10.31 -4.71 -22.43
N ASN A 111 -9.83 -5.32 -23.52
CA ASN A 111 -9.65 -4.65 -24.81
C ASN A 111 -10.97 -4.68 -25.57
N ILE A 112 -11.72 -3.59 -25.49
CA ILE A 112 -13.03 -3.51 -26.12
C ILE A 112 -12.95 -3.44 -27.65
N SER A 113 -11.82 -3.00 -28.20
CA SER A 113 -11.57 -2.93 -29.65
C SER A 113 -11.24 -4.29 -30.26
N ASN A 114 -10.72 -5.23 -29.46
CA ASN A 114 -10.35 -6.56 -29.95
C ASN A 114 -10.62 -7.64 -28.88
N LYS A 115 -11.83 -8.20 -28.92
CA LYS A 115 -12.27 -9.25 -28.00
C LYS A 115 -11.51 -10.58 -28.11
N SER A 116 -10.72 -10.79 -29.17
CA SER A 116 -9.85 -11.96 -29.28
C SER A 116 -8.64 -11.87 -28.33
N LYS A 117 -8.24 -10.65 -27.95
CA LYS A 117 -7.30 -10.44 -26.84
C LYS A 117 -8.08 -10.57 -25.54
N GLY A 118 -7.90 -11.68 -24.85
CA GLY A 118 -8.61 -11.99 -23.61
C GLY A 118 -8.42 -10.93 -22.51
N LYS A 119 -9.30 -10.98 -21.51
CA LYS A 119 -9.23 -10.13 -20.31
C LYS A 119 -7.93 -10.38 -19.57
N SER A 120 -7.25 -9.30 -19.18
CA SER A 120 -6.00 -9.34 -18.45
C SER A 120 -6.19 -8.82 -17.02
N LYS A 121 -5.43 -9.36 -16.08
CA LYS A 121 -5.42 -8.95 -14.68
C LYS A 121 -4.00 -8.63 -14.26
N VAL A 122 -3.75 -7.41 -13.80
CA VAL A 122 -2.42 -6.93 -13.38
C VAL A 122 -2.42 -6.64 -11.90
N ARG A 123 -1.50 -7.25 -11.15
CA ARG A 123 -1.27 -6.93 -9.73
C ARG A 123 -0.51 -5.61 -9.64
N ILE A 124 -1.00 -4.68 -8.83
CA ILE A 124 -0.39 -3.35 -8.69
C ILE A 124 0.40 -3.26 -7.39
N THR A 125 -0.29 -3.36 -6.25
CA THR A 125 0.28 -3.15 -4.92
C THR A 125 -0.53 -3.88 -3.86
N ARG A 126 0.05 -4.11 -2.67
CA ARG A 126 -0.72 -4.59 -1.52
C ARG A 126 -1.77 -3.54 -1.13
N CYS A 127 -3.01 -3.97 -1.02
CA CYS A 127 -4.13 -3.11 -0.63
C CYS A 127 -5.20 -3.99 0.02
N GLU A 128 -5.52 -3.71 1.27
CA GLU A 128 -6.49 -4.51 2.00
C GLU A 128 -7.91 -4.20 1.57
N ASN A 129 -8.29 -2.93 1.53
CA ASN A 129 -9.61 -2.50 1.11
C ASN A 129 -9.48 -1.24 0.25
N LEU A 130 -10.17 -1.23 -0.88
CA LEU A 130 -10.17 -0.13 -1.85
C LEU A 130 -11.48 0.64 -1.77
N TYR A 131 -11.44 1.95 -2.00
CA TYR A 131 -12.63 2.72 -2.31
C TYR A 131 -12.32 3.82 -3.32
N LEU A 132 -12.85 3.67 -4.53
CA LEU A 132 -12.74 4.59 -5.64
C LEU A 132 -14.11 5.16 -5.96
N TYR A 133 -14.24 6.48 -5.93
CA TYR A 133 -15.52 7.12 -6.17
C TYR A 133 -15.36 8.27 -7.16
N PHE A 134 -16.03 8.16 -8.30
CA PHE A 134 -16.17 9.25 -9.24
C PHE A 134 -17.44 10.04 -8.95
N ASP A 135 -17.28 11.34 -8.75
CA ASP A 135 -18.33 12.33 -8.66
C ASP A 135 -18.41 13.11 -10.00
N PRO A 136 -19.43 12.86 -10.83
CA PRO A 136 -19.59 13.55 -12.11
C PRO A 136 -19.91 15.04 -11.97
N SER A 137 -20.57 15.45 -10.88
CA SER A 137 -20.96 16.85 -10.66
C SER A 137 -19.73 17.70 -10.38
N ASN A 138 -18.80 17.19 -9.58
CA ASN A 138 -17.55 17.86 -9.25
C ASN A 138 -16.39 17.49 -10.19
N LYS A 139 -16.58 16.50 -11.07
CA LYS A 139 -15.54 15.94 -11.97
C LYS A 139 -14.30 15.53 -11.18
N THR A 140 -14.53 14.90 -10.04
CA THR A 140 -13.46 14.45 -9.14
C THR A 140 -13.53 12.95 -8.92
N VAL A 141 -12.37 12.30 -8.92
CA VAL A 141 -12.22 10.93 -8.43
C VAL A 141 -11.57 10.95 -7.06
N LYS A 142 -12.26 10.38 -6.09
CA LYS A 142 -11.74 10.07 -4.77
C LYS A 142 -11.09 8.70 -4.80
N ILE A 143 -9.86 8.60 -4.30
CA ILE A 143 -9.13 7.35 -4.12
C ILE A 143 -8.84 7.16 -2.64
N LEU A 144 -9.33 6.07 -2.07
CA LEU A 144 -8.98 5.58 -0.73
C LEU A 144 -8.31 4.21 -0.85
N LEU A 145 -7.08 4.11 -0.36
CA LEU A 145 -6.37 2.85 -0.18
C LEU A 145 -6.36 2.48 1.30
N ASN A 146 -6.59 1.19 1.59
CA ASN A 146 -6.72 0.64 2.95
C ASN A 146 -7.78 1.37 3.80
N LYS A 147 -8.97 1.59 3.23
CA LYS A 147 -10.06 2.40 3.81
C LYS A 147 -10.32 2.14 5.31
N ASP A 148 -10.27 0.89 5.75
CA ASP A 148 -10.65 0.50 7.12
C ASP A 148 -9.47 0.44 8.11
N ARG A 149 -8.23 0.67 7.65
CA ARG A 149 -7.03 0.67 8.50
C ARG A 149 -6.45 2.07 8.66
N THR A 150 -6.85 2.76 9.71
CA THR A 150 -6.48 4.17 9.99
C THR A 150 -4.98 4.47 9.91
N GLU A 151 -4.13 3.57 10.39
CA GLU A 151 -2.66 3.75 10.41
C GLU A 151 -2.02 3.78 9.03
N ILE A 152 -2.62 3.10 8.05
CA ILE A 152 -2.11 2.95 6.68
C ILE A 152 -3.16 3.36 5.64
N ARG A 153 -4.14 4.17 6.07
CA ARG A 153 -5.18 4.70 5.20
C ARG A 153 -4.63 5.92 4.50
N TYR A 154 -4.62 5.86 3.18
CA TYR A 154 -4.22 6.97 2.36
C TYR A 154 -5.37 7.42 1.49
N GLU A 155 -5.45 8.73 1.25
CA GLU A 155 -6.52 9.37 0.50
C GLU A 155 -5.94 10.34 -0.52
N SER A 156 -6.52 10.35 -1.72
CA SER A 156 -6.25 11.33 -2.76
C SER A 156 -7.54 11.74 -3.45
N LEU A 157 -7.59 12.98 -3.92
CA LEU A 157 -8.70 13.52 -4.69
C LEU A 157 -8.13 14.10 -5.99
N ILE A 158 -8.64 13.61 -7.12
CA ILE A 158 -8.15 13.97 -8.44
C ILE A 158 -9.25 14.68 -9.19
N TYR A 159 -9.01 15.93 -9.59
CA TYR A 159 -9.84 16.58 -10.60
C TYR A 159 -9.50 16.03 -11.99
N VAL A 160 -10.50 15.48 -12.68
CA VAL A 160 -10.31 14.81 -13.98
C VAL A 160 -10.75 15.67 -15.17
N GLY A 161 -11.38 16.82 -14.92
CA GLY A 161 -11.91 17.70 -15.97
C GLY A 161 -13.03 17.06 -16.77
N GLU A 162 -13.27 17.56 -17.98
CA GLU A 162 -14.25 16.97 -18.88
C GLU A 162 -13.72 15.65 -19.44
N LYS A 163 -14.45 14.58 -19.19
CA LYS A 163 -14.26 13.25 -19.79
C LYS A 163 -15.55 12.85 -20.48
N LEU A 164 -15.43 12.14 -21.61
CA LEU A 164 -16.57 11.55 -22.33
C LEU A 164 -17.24 10.45 -21.50
#